data_AF-A0A5E7YHF5-F1
#
_entry.id   AF-A0A5E7YHF5-F1
#
_cell.length_a   1.000
_cell.length_b   1.000
_cell.length_c   1.000
_cell.angle_alpha   90.00
_cell.angle_beta   90.00
_cell.angle_gamma   90.00
#
_symmetry.space_group_name_H-M   'P 1'
#
loop_
_entity.id
_entity.type
_entity.pdbx_description
1 polymer ?
#
loop_
_entity_poly.entity_id
_entity_poly.type
_entity_poly.pdbx_seq_one_letter_code
_entity_poly.pdbx_strand_id
1 'polypeptide(L)' 'MSRNTLAIVIAIFVVGAAILGYMVYQDQQTSGVEIKIGESGLSIEEK' A
#
# COMPACT_ATOMS: atom_id res chain seq x y z
N MET A 1 21.03 -2.61 -27.83
CA MET A 1 20.41 -2.55 -26.49
C MET A 1 21.32 -3.30 -25.55
N SER A 2 22.00 -2.63 -24.63
CA SER A 2 22.89 -3.34 -23.70
C SER A 2 22.02 -4.13 -22.72
N ARG A 3 22.51 -5.29 -22.26
CA ARG A 3 21.81 -6.14 -21.29
C ARG A 3 21.38 -5.36 -20.03
N ASN A 4 22.10 -4.29 -19.70
CA ASN A 4 21.81 -3.42 -18.55
C ASN A 4 20.62 -2.49 -18.76
N THR A 5 20.32 -2.05 -19.99
CA THR A 5 19.21 -1.11 -20.21
C THR A 5 17.87 -1.73 -19.80
N LEU A 6 17.63 -2.99 -20.17
CA LEU A 6 16.40 -3.68 -19.79
C LEU A 6 16.31 -3.88 -18.28
N ALA A 7 17.41 -4.23 -17.62
CA ALA A 7 17.47 -4.40 -16.17
C ALA A 7 17.17 -3.09 -15.42
N ILE A 8 17.70 -1.97 -15.90
CA ILE A 8 17.43 -0.64 -15.32
C ILE A 8 15.95 -0.26 -15.46
N VAL A 9 15.36 -0.50 -16.64
CA VAL A 9 13.93 -0.23 -16.86
C VAL A 9 13.07 -1.06 -15.90
N ILE A 10 13.35 -2.36 -15.77
CA ILE A 10 12.62 -3.23 -14.84
C ILE A 10 12.78 -2.74 -13.40
N ALA A 11 14.00 -2.37 -12.98
CA ALA A 11 14.23 -1.87 -11.63
C ALA A 11 13.39 -0.61 -11.34
N ILE A 12 13.29 0.32 -12.29
CA ILE A 12 12.45 1.52 -12.17
C ILE A 12 10.98 1.14 -11.99
N PHE A 13 10.47 0.19 -12.79
CA PHE A 13 9.09 -0.28 -12.67
C PHE A 13 8.80 -0.93 -11.32
N VAL A 14 9.72 -1.76 -10.81
CA VAL A 14 9.57 -2.42 -9.50
C VAL A 14 9.52 -1.38 -8.37
N VAL A 15 10.42 -0.39 -8.40
CA VAL A 15 10.43 0.69 -7.40
C VAL A 15 9.14 1.52 -7.47
N GLY A 16 8.69 1.87 -8.67
CA GLY A 16 7.42 2.60 -8.86
C GLY A 16 6.22 1.83 -8.32
N ALA A 17 6.13 0.52 -8.63
CA ALA A 17 5.06 -0.34 -8.13
C ALA A 17 5.09 -0.47 -6.60
N ALA A 18 6.27 -0.57 -5.99
CA ALA A 18 6.40 -0.65 -4.54
C ALA A 18 5.91 0.62 -3.84
N ILE A 19 6.25 1.81 -4.38
CA ILE A 19 5.81 3.09 -3.82
C ILE A 19 4.29 3.25 -3.96
N LEU A 20 3.74 2.98 -5.14
CA LEU A 20 2.29 3.06 -5.38
C LEU A 20 1.53 2.06 -4.53
N GLY A 21 2.03 0.82 -4.44
CA GLY A 21 1.46 -0.21 -3.56
C GLY A 21 1.47 0.21 -2.09
N TYR A 22 2.56 0.83 -1.63
CA TYR A 22 2.65 1.35 -0.26
C TYR A 22 1.67 2.50 -0.02
N MET A 23 1.56 3.46 -0.94
CA MET A 23 0.60 4.56 -0.84
C MET A 23 -0.84 4.02 -0.78
N VAL A 24 -1.19 3.09 -1.66
CA VAL A 24 -2.53 2.47 -1.68
C VAL A 24 -2.79 1.68 -0.40
N TYR A 25 -1.80 0.93 0.10
CA TYR A 25 -1.92 0.21 1.37
C TYR A 25 -2.11 1.16 2.56
N GLN A 26 -1.35 2.24 2.60
CA GLN A 26 -1.45 3.25 3.66
C GLN A 26 -2.79 3.99 3.60
N ASP A 27 -3.26 4.34 2.41
CA ASP A 27 -4.56 4.99 2.19
C ASP A 27 -5.71 4.08 2.65
N GLN A 28 -5.67 2.79 2.27
CA GLN A 28 -6.64 1.80 2.77
C GLN A 28 -6.59 1.61 4.28
N GLN A 29 -5.44 1.84 4.91
CA GLN A 29 -5.30 1.75 6.37
C GLN A 29 -5.73 3.03 7.09
N THR A 30 -5.74 4.16 6.39
CA THR A 30 -6.16 5.47 6.93
C THR A 30 -7.66 5.68 6.74
N SER A 31 -8.23 5.16 5.64
CA SER A 31 -9.68 5.12 5.36
C SER A 31 -10.36 3.85 5.86
N GLY A 32 -9.58 2.84 6.26
CA GLY A 32 -10.07 1.60 6.83
C GLY A 32 -10.44 1.83 8.28
N VAL A 33 -11.75 2.01 8.53
CA VAL A 33 -12.45 1.84 9.81
C VAL A 33 -11.58 1.20 10.89
N GLU A 34 -11.29 1.93 11.98
CA GLU A 34 -10.71 1.34 13.19
C GLU A 34 -11.71 0.32 13.76
N ILE A 35 -11.65 -0.95 13.35
CA ILE A 35 -12.45 -2.01 13.94
C ILE A 35 -11.84 -2.37 15.30
N LYS A 36 -12.17 -1.60 16.33
CA LYS A 36 -11.85 -1.91 17.73
C LYS A 36 -12.80 -3.01 18.19
N ILE A 37 -12.35 -4.26 18.12
CA ILE A 37 -13.03 -5.40 18.77
C ILE A 37 -12.70 -5.36 20.26
N GLY A 38 -13.54 -4.65 21.02
CA GLY A 38 -13.57 -4.72 22.48
C GLY A 38 -14.63 -5.73 22.96
N GLU A 39 -14.58 -6.07 24.26
CA GLU A 39 -15.50 -7.00 24.93
C GLU A 39 -17.00 -6.64 24.83
N SER A 40 -17.33 -5.46 24.28
CA SER A 40 -18.69 -4.90 24.20
C SER A 40 -19.30 -4.86 22.78
N GLY A 41 -18.60 -5.36 21.74
CA GLY A 41 -19.07 -5.38 20.35
C GLY A 41 -18.34 -4.41 19.40
N LEU A 42 -18.59 -4.57 18.09
CA LEU A 42 -17.92 -3.86 16.99
C LEU A 42 -18.31 -2.37 16.97
N SER A 43 -17.39 -1.48 17.33
CA SER A 43 -17.52 -0.04 17.08
C SER A 43 -16.73 0.34 15.83
N ILE A 44 -17.44 0.86 14.83
CA ILE A 44 -16.90 1.39 13.57
C ILE A 44 -16.90 2.91 13.72
N GLU A 45 -15.72 3.50 13.90
CA GLU A 45 -15.56 4.96 13.94
C GLU A 45 -14.84 5.40 12.66
N GLU A 46 -15.54 6.17 11.84
CA GLU A 46 -15.06 6.75 10.58
C GLU A 46 -14.61 8.19 10.87
N LYS A 47 -13.40 8.57 10.42
CA LYS A 47 -12.84 9.91 10.65
C LYS A 47 -13.19 10.88 9.52
#